data_AF-A0A2E8WHQ3-F1
#
_entry.id   AF-A0A2E8WHQ3-F1
#
_cell.length_a   1.000
_cell.length_b   1.000
_cell.length_c   1.000
_cell.angle_alpha   90.00
_cell.angle_beta   90.00
_cell.angle_gamma   90.00
#
_symmetry.space_group_name_H-M   'P 1'
#
loop_
_entity.id
_entity.type
_entity.pdbx_description
1 polymer ?
#
loop_
_entity_poly.entity_id
_entity_poly.type
_entity_poly.pdbx_seq_one_letter_code
_entity_poly.pdbx_strand_id
1 'polypeptide(L)'
;METRPEILLSVEGLASAVAKRREAGQTVVMCHGVFDLLHIGHIRHFEQAKAHGDVLIVTLTPDQFVNKGTHRPAFPELLRAEAIASLGIVDYVAINEWPTAENTLKTVRPDVFCKGGEYRQRQLDADVNLGPEVEAAKELGLRIEFTEGLVFSSSKLLNRHFSPFSPEQESWLHAFRERHEPEEVLGHIDELNTLKAVVVGEAIIDEYVFCDAIGKSTKDPVLACQSTGTETFAGGSLAIANHLAGFCQEVTLICALGDMNRQEAFVRSALLPNVKPILLTQKNAPTISKRRYVDRYTQAKLLEIYEMDDRPLKGGEETALLDAIYESVRDADVTVAADYGHGFLTSKVIDTLCNEARFLAINTQSNAGNRGFNPVSKYRRGDYVCLAQHEVSIETRMRDGEPRDLLDEITQRIDCDQFTVTRGKFGTLHYEKGAGYTEVPSFATQVSDRVGAGDAVFALTSLLVAQKAPWDIVGLAGNLAGAHMVTELGNRVPLTKIPIEKHIVSLMK
;
A
#
# COMPACT_ATOMS: atom_id res chain seq x y z
N MET A 1 -36.59 17.72 2.62
CA MET A 1 -36.68 17.26 1.21
C MET A 1 -37.00 15.78 1.33
N GLU A 2 -38.25 15.39 1.11
CA GLU A 2 -38.61 13.97 1.16
C GLU A 2 -37.94 13.27 -0.02
N THR A 3 -37.15 12.24 0.28
CA THR A 3 -36.52 11.38 -0.73
C THR A 3 -37.60 10.81 -1.64
N ARG A 4 -37.37 10.76 -2.96
CA ARG A 4 -38.31 10.17 -3.95
C ARG A 4 -37.86 8.74 -4.32
N PRO A 5 -37.94 7.74 -3.42
CA PRO A 5 -37.48 6.38 -3.72
C PRO A 5 -38.26 5.74 -4.88
N GLU A 6 -39.44 6.27 -5.20
CA GLU A 6 -40.35 5.81 -6.25
C GLU A 6 -39.79 5.98 -7.66
N ILE A 7 -38.75 6.80 -7.85
CA ILE A 7 -38.09 6.98 -9.14
C ILE A 7 -36.79 6.17 -9.29
N LEU A 8 -36.39 5.42 -8.25
CA LEU A 8 -35.27 4.48 -8.30
C LEU A 8 -35.77 3.13 -8.84
N LEU A 9 -35.29 2.74 -10.01
CA LEU A 9 -35.75 1.55 -10.74
C LEU A 9 -34.59 0.58 -11.00
N SER A 10 -34.91 -0.71 -11.23
CA SER A 10 -33.96 -1.62 -11.88
C SER A 10 -33.73 -1.20 -13.33
N VAL A 11 -32.69 -1.74 -13.99
CA VAL A 11 -32.42 -1.42 -15.40
C VAL A 11 -33.59 -1.83 -16.31
N GLU A 12 -34.25 -2.96 -16.05
CA GLU A 12 -35.44 -3.42 -16.77
C GLU A 12 -36.66 -2.55 -16.49
N GLY A 13 -36.83 -2.14 -15.22
CA GLY A 13 -37.87 -1.21 -14.81
C GLY A 13 -37.70 0.15 -15.50
N LEU A 14 -36.47 0.63 -15.57
CA LEU A 14 -36.10 1.86 -16.28
C LEU A 14 -36.40 1.74 -17.78
N ALA A 15 -36.01 0.63 -18.42
CA ALA A 15 -36.32 0.39 -19.83
C ALA A 15 -37.84 0.41 -20.10
N SER A 16 -38.63 -0.21 -19.23
CA SER A 16 -40.09 -0.19 -19.31
C SER A 16 -40.69 1.22 -19.14
N ALA A 17 -40.13 2.02 -18.23
CA ALA A 17 -40.54 3.40 -18.03
C ALA A 17 -40.18 4.27 -19.26
N VAL A 18 -38.97 4.11 -19.80
CA VAL A 18 -38.51 4.82 -20.99
C VAL A 18 -39.35 4.49 -22.21
N ALA A 19 -39.67 3.22 -22.44
CA ALA A 19 -40.55 2.80 -23.54
C ALA A 19 -41.91 3.53 -23.49
N LYS A 20 -42.55 3.57 -22.32
CA LYS A 20 -43.83 4.29 -22.12
C LYS A 20 -43.71 5.79 -22.40
N ARG A 21 -42.61 6.43 -21.99
CA ARG A 21 -42.36 7.85 -22.22
C ARG A 21 -42.19 8.15 -23.71
N ARG A 22 -41.45 7.29 -24.41
CA ARG A 22 -41.24 7.40 -25.86
C ARG A 22 -42.52 7.13 -26.66
N GLU A 23 -43.33 6.16 -26.24
CA GLU A 23 -44.67 5.92 -26.81
C GLU A 23 -45.59 7.13 -26.64
N ALA A 24 -45.43 7.88 -25.54
CA ALA A 24 -46.12 9.16 -25.31
C ALA A 24 -45.52 10.34 -26.09
N GLY A 25 -44.54 10.11 -26.98
CA GLY A 25 -43.90 11.12 -27.81
C GLY A 25 -42.88 12.00 -27.07
N GLN A 26 -42.46 11.59 -25.86
CA GLN A 26 -41.49 12.33 -25.07
C GLN A 26 -40.05 11.93 -25.42
N THR A 27 -39.16 12.92 -25.54
CA THR A 27 -37.73 12.70 -25.78
C THR A 27 -37.03 12.36 -24.47
N VAL A 28 -36.36 11.21 -24.40
CA VAL A 28 -35.67 10.74 -23.19
C VAL A 28 -34.16 10.98 -23.30
N VAL A 29 -33.61 11.70 -22.33
CA VAL A 29 -32.17 11.97 -22.19
C VAL A 29 -31.58 11.12 -21.07
N MET A 30 -30.44 10.49 -21.33
CA MET A 30 -29.71 9.69 -20.36
C MET A 30 -28.33 10.27 -20.05
N CYS A 31 -28.03 10.40 -18.77
CA CYS A 31 -26.67 10.64 -18.25
C CYS A 31 -26.14 9.40 -17.54
N HIS A 32 -24.84 9.13 -17.61
CA HIS A 32 -24.19 8.03 -16.89
C HIS A 32 -22.90 8.47 -16.19
N GLY A 33 -22.63 7.93 -15.00
CA GLY A 33 -21.35 8.12 -14.32
C GLY A 33 -21.33 7.65 -12.87
N VAL A 34 -20.22 7.91 -12.19
CA VAL A 34 -20.05 7.56 -10.76
C VAL A 34 -20.83 8.51 -9.86
N PHE A 35 -20.85 9.81 -10.17
CA PHE A 35 -21.53 10.85 -9.37
C PHE A 35 -21.28 10.75 -7.85
N ASP A 36 -20.01 10.63 -7.49
CA ASP A 36 -19.56 10.27 -6.13
C ASP A 36 -20.05 11.24 -5.03
N LEU A 37 -19.52 12.46 -5.03
CA LEU A 37 -20.03 13.55 -4.18
C LEU A 37 -20.88 14.47 -5.05
N LEU A 38 -22.16 14.60 -4.71
CA LEU A 38 -23.05 15.52 -5.40
C LEU A 38 -22.64 16.98 -5.11
N HIS A 39 -22.45 17.76 -6.17
CA HIS A 39 -22.07 19.18 -6.09
C HIS A 39 -22.70 19.96 -7.24
N ILE A 40 -22.57 21.29 -7.22
CA ILE A 40 -23.21 22.18 -8.21
C ILE A 40 -22.85 21.84 -9.67
N GLY A 41 -21.65 21.32 -9.92
CA GLY A 41 -21.26 20.82 -11.25
C GLY A 41 -22.19 19.73 -11.80
N HIS A 42 -22.57 18.73 -10.99
CA HIS A 42 -23.52 17.69 -11.40
C HIS A 42 -24.92 18.25 -11.63
N ILE A 43 -25.37 19.16 -10.76
CA ILE A 43 -26.69 19.79 -10.89
C ILE A 43 -26.77 20.57 -12.22
N ARG A 44 -25.76 21.38 -12.54
CA ARG A 44 -25.68 22.12 -13.81
C ARG A 44 -25.56 21.20 -15.02
N HIS A 45 -24.84 20.08 -14.89
CA HIS A 45 -24.76 19.06 -15.94
C HIS A 45 -26.14 18.45 -16.20
N PHE A 46 -26.88 18.07 -15.16
CA PHE A 46 -28.24 17.54 -15.29
C PHE A 46 -29.23 18.58 -15.83
N GLU A 47 -29.11 19.85 -15.43
CA GLU A 47 -29.92 20.96 -15.98
C GLU A 47 -29.74 21.13 -17.48
N GLN A 48 -28.50 21.07 -17.96
CA GLN A 48 -28.22 21.17 -19.38
C GLN A 48 -28.64 19.91 -20.13
N ALA A 49 -28.39 18.72 -19.58
CA ALA A 49 -28.84 17.47 -20.16
C ALA A 49 -30.36 17.46 -20.34
N LYS A 50 -31.11 17.87 -19.31
CA LYS A 50 -32.58 17.98 -19.37
C LYS A 50 -33.05 18.92 -20.47
N ALA A 51 -32.32 19.97 -20.83
CA ALA A 51 -32.70 20.87 -21.92
C ALA A 51 -32.72 20.20 -23.30
N HIS A 52 -32.12 19.01 -23.46
CA HIS A 52 -32.14 18.25 -24.71
C HIS A 52 -33.33 17.27 -24.83
N GLY A 53 -34.28 17.26 -23.89
CA GLY A 53 -35.47 16.43 -23.98
C GLY A 53 -36.51 16.69 -22.88
N ASP A 54 -37.49 15.81 -22.79
CA ASP A 54 -38.63 15.96 -21.88
C ASP A 54 -38.44 15.19 -20.57
N VAL A 55 -37.63 14.13 -20.61
CA VAL A 55 -37.39 13.21 -19.48
C VAL A 55 -35.88 13.04 -19.31
N LEU A 56 -35.38 13.23 -18.10
CA LEU A 56 -33.99 12.97 -17.75
C LEU A 56 -33.90 11.72 -16.87
N ILE A 57 -33.13 10.76 -17.36
CA ILE A 57 -32.76 9.56 -16.62
C ILE A 57 -31.27 9.61 -16.30
N VAL A 58 -30.90 9.16 -15.10
CA VAL A 58 -29.50 9.10 -14.66
C VAL A 58 -29.17 7.70 -14.21
N THR A 59 -28.10 7.11 -14.75
CA THR A 59 -27.63 5.80 -14.31
C THR A 59 -26.26 5.89 -13.64
N LEU A 60 -26.06 5.07 -12.60
CA LEU A 60 -24.84 5.11 -11.80
C LEU A 60 -23.94 3.90 -12.05
N THR A 61 -22.63 4.12 -12.05
CA THR A 61 -21.65 3.02 -11.99
C THR A 61 -21.68 2.34 -10.62
N PRO A 62 -21.73 0.99 -10.55
CA PRO A 62 -21.70 0.23 -9.30
C PRO A 62 -20.38 0.36 -8.55
N ASP A 63 -20.43 0.24 -7.23
CA ASP A 63 -19.26 0.40 -6.35
C ASP A 63 -18.11 -0.53 -6.76
N GLN A 64 -18.42 -1.79 -7.09
CA GLN A 64 -17.43 -2.80 -7.51
C GLN A 64 -16.65 -2.45 -8.80
N PHE A 65 -17.14 -1.48 -9.59
CA PHE A 65 -16.52 -1.05 -10.85
C PHE A 65 -15.94 0.37 -10.79
N VAL A 66 -15.99 1.04 -9.63
CA VAL A 66 -15.43 2.38 -9.46
C VAL A 66 -13.92 2.30 -9.22
N ASN A 67 -13.14 2.84 -10.16
CA ASN A 67 -11.67 2.89 -10.08
C ASN A 67 -11.16 4.33 -9.89
N LYS A 68 -11.48 4.96 -8.74
CA LYS A 68 -11.12 6.37 -8.45
C LYS A 68 -10.10 6.59 -7.33
N GLY A 69 -9.46 5.53 -6.85
CA GLY A 69 -8.48 5.56 -5.76
C GLY A 69 -8.90 4.68 -4.59
N THR A 70 -7.97 4.41 -3.67
CA THR A 70 -8.27 3.76 -2.39
C THR A 70 -9.28 4.64 -1.64
N HIS A 71 -10.36 4.04 -1.12
CA HIS A 71 -11.46 4.74 -0.43
C HIS A 71 -12.43 5.56 -1.32
N ARG A 72 -12.51 5.26 -2.63
CA ARG A 72 -13.53 5.84 -3.53
C ARG A 72 -14.40 4.73 -4.14
N PRO A 73 -15.72 4.91 -4.27
CA PRO A 73 -16.48 6.14 -4.01
C PRO A 73 -16.63 6.44 -2.51
N ALA A 74 -16.76 7.72 -2.16
CA ALA A 74 -16.96 8.18 -0.79
C ALA A 74 -18.33 7.77 -0.24
N PHE A 75 -19.32 7.61 -1.12
CA PHE A 75 -20.65 7.12 -0.77
C PHE A 75 -20.98 5.84 -1.55
N PRO A 76 -21.54 4.81 -0.87
CA PRO A 76 -22.06 3.62 -1.53
C PRO A 76 -23.09 3.96 -2.61
N GLU A 77 -23.20 3.10 -3.60
CA GLU A 77 -24.07 3.27 -4.78
C GLU A 77 -25.52 3.60 -4.47
N LEU A 78 -26.10 3.01 -3.41
CA LEU A 78 -27.46 3.29 -2.98
C LEU A 78 -27.62 4.74 -2.48
N LEU A 79 -26.67 5.25 -1.70
CA LEU A 79 -26.70 6.63 -1.20
C LEU A 79 -26.50 7.63 -2.35
N ARG A 80 -25.62 7.32 -3.30
CA ARG A 80 -25.43 8.13 -4.51
C ARG A 80 -26.71 8.18 -5.34
N ALA A 81 -27.37 7.03 -5.53
CA ALA A 81 -28.62 6.94 -6.26
C ALA A 81 -29.74 7.72 -5.57
N GLU A 82 -29.87 7.62 -4.25
CA GLU A 82 -30.85 8.36 -3.45
C GLU A 82 -30.63 9.89 -3.52
N ALA A 83 -29.37 10.33 -3.47
CA ALA A 83 -29.01 11.74 -3.60
C ALA A 83 -29.42 12.30 -4.98
N ILE A 84 -29.17 11.54 -6.05
CA ILE A 84 -29.60 11.93 -7.41
C ILE A 84 -31.12 11.87 -7.55
N ALA A 85 -31.78 10.84 -7.02
CA ALA A 85 -33.24 10.70 -7.07
C ALA A 85 -33.98 11.82 -6.31
N SER A 86 -33.31 12.43 -5.34
CA SER A 86 -33.85 13.58 -4.61
C SER A 86 -33.84 14.86 -5.45
N LEU A 87 -33.07 14.93 -6.55
CA LEU A 87 -33.04 16.09 -7.43
C LEU A 87 -34.35 16.19 -8.23
N GLY A 88 -35.08 17.28 -8.08
CA GLY A 88 -36.36 17.51 -8.77
C GLY A 88 -36.26 17.52 -10.30
N ILE A 89 -35.06 17.66 -10.87
CA ILE A 89 -34.83 17.64 -12.32
C ILE A 89 -34.68 16.24 -12.91
N VAL A 90 -34.41 15.23 -12.07
CA VAL A 90 -34.24 13.83 -12.50
C VAL A 90 -35.58 13.10 -12.40
N ASP A 91 -35.99 12.46 -13.48
CA ASP A 91 -37.26 11.74 -13.55
C ASP A 91 -37.14 10.28 -13.12
N TYR A 92 -36.00 9.64 -13.44
CA TYR A 92 -35.71 8.25 -13.06
C TYR A 92 -34.21 8.05 -12.80
N VAL A 93 -33.91 7.16 -11.86
CA VAL A 93 -32.55 6.75 -11.51
C VAL A 93 -32.45 5.23 -11.56
N ALA A 94 -31.33 4.69 -12.04
CA ALA A 94 -31.02 3.27 -11.90
C ALA A 94 -29.53 3.06 -11.61
N ILE A 95 -29.22 2.01 -10.86
CA ILE A 95 -27.84 1.54 -10.71
C ILE A 95 -27.58 0.58 -11.88
N ASN A 96 -26.45 0.78 -12.57
CA ASN A 96 -26.05 -0.06 -13.68
C ASN A 96 -25.65 -1.47 -13.20
N GLU A 97 -25.56 -2.45 -14.09
CA GLU A 97 -25.12 -3.82 -13.74
C GLU A 97 -23.71 -4.12 -14.24
N TRP A 98 -23.14 -3.24 -15.06
CA TRP A 98 -21.89 -3.47 -15.78
C TRP A 98 -20.81 -2.41 -15.48
N PRO A 99 -19.54 -2.65 -15.85
CA PRO A 99 -18.47 -1.67 -15.67
C PRO A 99 -18.68 -0.36 -16.45
N THR A 100 -19.38 -0.43 -17.58
CA THR A 100 -19.68 0.67 -18.51
C THR A 100 -21.18 0.69 -18.83
N ALA A 101 -21.68 1.81 -19.35
CA ALA A 101 -23.10 1.98 -19.72
C ALA A 101 -23.52 1.29 -21.03
N GLU A 102 -22.63 0.56 -21.72
CA GLU A 102 -22.91 0.01 -23.06
C GLU A 102 -24.16 -0.87 -23.08
N ASN A 103 -24.22 -1.82 -22.14
CA ASN A 103 -25.35 -2.74 -22.02
C ASN A 103 -26.60 -2.01 -21.53
N THR A 104 -26.45 -1.02 -20.64
CA THR A 104 -27.55 -0.15 -20.21
C THR A 104 -28.17 0.58 -21.39
N LEU A 105 -27.35 1.15 -22.28
CA LEU A 105 -27.81 1.86 -23.47
C LEU A 105 -28.57 0.92 -24.42
N LYS A 106 -28.05 -0.30 -24.62
CA LYS A 106 -28.67 -1.33 -25.45
C LYS A 106 -30.04 -1.77 -24.92
N THR A 107 -30.19 -1.83 -23.59
CA THR A 107 -31.43 -2.23 -22.90
C THR A 107 -32.44 -1.09 -22.82
N VAL A 108 -32.03 0.09 -22.36
CA VAL A 108 -32.92 1.22 -22.06
C VAL A 108 -33.32 2.00 -23.33
N ARG A 109 -32.42 2.10 -24.31
CA ARG A 109 -32.62 2.82 -25.59
C ARG A 109 -33.25 4.21 -25.43
N PRO A 110 -32.56 5.16 -24.75
CA PRO A 110 -32.98 6.56 -24.70
C PRO A 110 -32.89 7.20 -26.10
N ASP A 111 -33.40 8.42 -26.27
CA ASP A 111 -33.26 9.17 -27.54
C ASP A 111 -31.94 9.97 -27.58
N VAL A 112 -31.48 10.43 -26.41
CA VAL A 112 -30.26 11.22 -26.26
C VAL A 112 -29.34 10.60 -25.19
N PHE A 113 -28.06 10.47 -25.50
CA PHE A 113 -27.02 10.17 -24.50
C PHE A 113 -26.18 11.42 -24.25
N CYS A 114 -26.24 11.94 -23.03
CA CYS A 114 -25.59 13.18 -22.64
C CYS A 114 -24.35 12.92 -21.78
N LYS A 115 -23.25 13.59 -22.12
CA LYS A 115 -21.93 13.48 -21.47
C LYS A 115 -21.43 14.84 -20.98
N GLY A 116 -20.51 14.81 -20.01
CA GLY A 116 -19.82 16.01 -19.52
C GLY A 116 -18.96 16.67 -20.60
N GLY A 117 -18.73 17.98 -20.48
CA GLY A 117 -17.99 18.77 -21.48
C GLY A 117 -16.52 18.37 -21.63
N GLU A 118 -15.94 17.71 -20.62
CA GLU A 118 -14.59 17.13 -20.66
C GLU A 118 -14.41 16.07 -21.76
N TYR A 119 -15.51 15.48 -22.25
CA TYR A 119 -15.47 14.50 -23.35
C TYR A 119 -15.49 15.17 -24.73
N ARG A 120 -15.93 16.44 -24.84
CA ARG A 120 -15.93 17.19 -26.11
C ARG A 120 -14.51 17.54 -26.56
N GLN A 121 -13.60 17.84 -25.62
CA GLN A 121 -12.19 18.12 -25.95
C GLN A 121 -11.51 16.89 -26.56
N ARG A 122 -11.78 15.69 -26.03
CA ARG A 122 -11.26 14.43 -26.59
C ARG A 122 -11.79 14.11 -27.99
N GLN A 123 -12.95 14.63 -28.36
CA GLN A 123 -13.55 14.42 -29.69
C GLN A 123 -12.89 15.26 -30.79
N LEU A 124 -12.23 16.37 -30.42
CA LEU A 124 -11.52 17.24 -31.35
C LEU A 124 -10.13 16.69 -31.74
N ASP A 125 -9.59 15.76 -30.94
CA ASP A 125 -8.39 15.01 -31.25
C ASP A 125 -8.77 13.80 -32.12
N ALA A 126 -8.39 13.84 -33.41
CA ALA A 126 -8.87 12.91 -34.44
C ALA A 126 -8.53 11.41 -34.22
N ASP A 127 -7.78 11.06 -33.18
CA ASP A 127 -7.31 9.71 -32.87
C ASP A 127 -7.79 9.14 -31.52
N VAL A 128 -8.73 9.80 -30.83
CA VAL A 128 -9.13 9.39 -29.48
C VAL A 128 -10.37 8.50 -29.50
N ASN A 129 -10.21 7.25 -29.03
CA ASN A 129 -11.32 6.39 -28.63
C ASN A 129 -12.10 7.08 -27.48
N LEU A 130 -13.30 7.58 -27.79
CA LEU A 130 -14.19 8.29 -26.84
C LEU A 130 -14.76 7.38 -25.75
N GLY A 131 -14.42 6.10 -25.81
CA GLY A 131 -14.80 5.08 -24.87
C GLY A 131 -15.98 4.23 -25.38
N PRO A 132 -16.13 3.02 -24.83
CA PRO A 132 -17.12 2.04 -25.26
C PRO A 132 -18.56 2.56 -25.35
N GLU A 133 -18.94 3.45 -24.43
CA GLU A 133 -20.31 3.97 -24.30
C GLU A 133 -20.71 4.88 -25.47
N VAL A 134 -19.76 5.66 -26.01
CA VAL A 134 -20.01 6.55 -27.14
C VAL A 134 -20.17 5.75 -28.43
N GLU A 135 -19.37 4.70 -28.61
CA GLU A 135 -19.51 3.78 -29.73
C GLU A 135 -20.83 3.01 -29.67
N ALA A 136 -21.21 2.49 -28.50
CA ALA A 136 -22.53 1.87 -28.31
C ALA A 136 -23.68 2.84 -28.63
N ALA A 137 -23.58 4.11 -28.23
CA ALA A 137 -24.58 5.12 -28.56
C ALA A 137 -24.67 5.39 -30.07
N LYS A 138 -23.54 5.43 -30.79
CA LYS A 138 -23.52 5.57 -32.26
C LYS A 138 -24.13 4.36 -32.97
N GLU A 139 -23.76 3.15 -32.56
CA GLU A 139 -24.30 1.89 -33.11
C GLU A 139 -25.83 1.83 -32.97
N LEU A 140 -26.35 2.36 -31.86
CA LEU A 140 -27.79 2.42 -31.59
C LEU A 140 -28.50 3.61 -32.28
N GLY A 141 -27.76 4.49 -32.95
CA GLY A 141 -28.30 5.68 -33.63
C GLY A 141 -28.81 6.75 -32.66
N LEU A 142 -28.26 6.82 -31.43
CA LEU A 142 -28.67 7.79 -30.42
C LEU A 142 -28.08 9.17 -30.72
N ARG A 143 -28.80 10.24 -30.37
CA ARG A 143 -28.23 11.59 -30.40
C ARG A 143 -27.25 11.76 -29.23
N ILE A 144 -26.01 12.15 -29.52
CA ILE A 144 -24.99 12.37 -28.48
C ILE A 144 -24.84 13.86 -28.24
N GLU A 145 -24.99 14.27 -26.99
CA GLU A 145 -24.91 15.68 -26.57
C GLU A 145 -23.85 15.87 -25.48
N PHE A 146 -23.23 17.05 -25.44
CA PHE A 146 -22.23 17.40 -24.44
C PHE A 146 -22.61 18.70 -23.74
N THR A 147 -22.59 18.69 -22.41
CA THR A 147 -22.85 19.88 -21.60
C THR A 147 -21.65 20.83 -21.56
N GLU A 148 -21.89 22.13 -21.38
CA GLU A 148 -20.88 23.20 -21.32
C GLU A 148 -20.76 23.76 -19.89
N GLY A 149 -19.55 24.13 -19.47
CA GLY A 149 -19.34 24.86 -18.20
C GLY A 149 -18.24 24.29 -17.29
N LEU A 150 -18.16 24.81 -16.07
CA LEU A 150 -17.15 24.44 -15.08
C LEU A 150 -17.28 22.97 -14.67
N VAL A 151 -16.33 22.14 -15.13
CA VAL A 151 -16.18 20.75 -14.70
C VAL A 151 -15.54 20.73 -13.31
N PHE A 152 -16.36 20.53 -12.29
CA PHE A 152 -15.87 20.13 -10.97
C PHE A 152 -15.82 18.60 -10.93
N SER A 153 -14.64 18.03 -10.72
CA SER A 153 -14.55 16.61 -10.35
C SER A 153 -14.78 16.49 -8.84
N SER A 154 -15.66 15.58 -8.43
CA SER A 154 -15.82 15.22 -7.01
C SER A 154 -14.50 14.85 -6.35
N SER A 155 -13.54 14.28 -7.10
CA SER A 155 -12.19 13.98 -6.60
C SER A 155 -11.41 15.26 -6.31
N LYS A 156 -11.47 16.26 -7.21
CA LYS A 156 -10.78 17.54 -7.03
C LYS A 156 -11.35 18.34 -5.86
N LEU A 157 -12.68 18.31 -5.65
CA LEU A 157 -13.31 18.97 -4.51
C LEU A 157 -13.00 18.30 -3.18
N LEU A 158 -13.03 16.96 -3.13
CA LEU A 158 -12.69 16.20 -1.93
C LEU A 158 -11.21 16.35 -1.59
N ASN A 159 -10.31 16.24 -2.56
CA ASN A 159 -8.87 16.44 -2.32
C ASN A 159 -8.57 17.88 -1.89
N ARG A 160 -9.24 18.89 -2.46
CA ARG A 160 -8.95 20.30 -2.14
C ARG A 160 -9.53 20.79 -0.82
N HIS A 161 -10.70 20.28 -0.39
CA HIS A 161 -11.42 20.80 0.79
C HIS A 161 -11.53 19.81 1.94
N PHE A 162 -11.26 18.53 1.69
CA PHE A 162 -11.32 17.46 2.69
C PHE A 162 -10.05 16.61 2.63
N SER A 163 -8.91 17.21 2.26
CA SER A 163 -7.65 16.49 2.28
C SER A 163 -7.45 15.88 3.67
N PRO A 164 -7.15 14.57 3.77
CA PRO A 164 -6.78 13.97 5.04
C PRO A 164 -5.40 14.45 5.52
N PHE A 165 -4.69 15.25 4.70
CA PHE A 165 -3.33 15.68 4.97
C PHE A 165 -3.27 17.02 5.72
N SER A 166 -2.25 17.16 6.56
CA SER A 166 -1.90 18.39 7.24
C SER A 166 -1.38 19.45 6.24
N PRO A 167 -1.39 20.74 6.61
CA PRO A 167 -0.82 21.80 5.77
C PRO A 167 0.64 21.56 5.39
N GLU A 168 1.42 20.93 6.27
CA GLU A 168 2.83 20.56 6.03
C GLU A 168 2.96 19.48 4.95
N GLN A 169 2.12 18.44 5.02
CA GLN A 169 2.06 17.38 4.02
C GLN A 169 1.63 17.91 2.65
N GLU A 170 0.61 18.77 2.60
CA GLU A 170 0.16 19.40 1.35
C GLU A 170 1.23 20.32 0.75
N SER A 171 1.90 21.12 1.58
CA SER A 171 3.01 21.96 1.13
C SER A 171 4.16 21.14 0.56
N TRP A 172 4.48 20.00 1.19
CA TRP A 172 5.50 19.08 0.69
C TRP A 172 5.09 18.45 -0.65
N LEU A 173 3.84 17.97 -0.77
CA LEU A 173 3.30 17.39 -2.00
C LEU A 173 3.29 18.40 -3.15
N HIS A 174 2.95 19.67 -2.89
CA HIS A 174 3.03 20.72 -3.89
C HIS A 174 4.47 20.90 -4.41
N ALA A 175 5.43 21.05 -3.51
CA ALA A 175 6.85 21.20 -3.88
C ALA A 175 7.42 19.93 -4.55
N PHE A 176 6.86 18.76 -4.26
CA PHE A 176 7.22 17.51 -4.93
C PHE A 176 6.68 17.48 -6.37
N ARG A 177 5.41 17.83 -6.59
CA ARG A 177 4.78 17.91 -7.93
C ARG A 177 5.42 18.97 -8.83
N GLU A 178 6.01 20.03 -8.28
CA GLU A 178 6.77 21.01 -9.06
C GLU A 178 8.12 20.51 -9.53
N ARG A 179 8.67 19.46 -8.88
CA ARG A 179 10.01 18.92 -9.17
C ARG A 179 10.01 17.67 -10.03
N HIS A 180 8.94 16.88 -9.96
CA HIS A 180 8.85 15.57 -10.58
C HIS A 180 7.57 15.43 -11.39
N GLU A 181 7.67 14.79 -12.56
CA GLU A 181 6.49 14.36 -13.32
C GLU A 181 6.06 12.94 -12.88
N PRO A 182 4.77 12.59 -12.94
CA PRO A 182 4.29 11.26 -12.52
C PRO A 182 5.03 10.12 -13.23
N GLU A 183 5.30 10.26 -14.53
CA GLU A 183 5.97 9.25 -15.35
C GLU A 183 7.42 9.00 -14.89
N GLU A 184 8.12 10.02 -14.40
CA GLU A 184 9.47 9.89 -13.85
C GLU A 184 9.47 9.08 -12.56
N VAL A 185 8.56 9.41 -11.63
CA VAL A 185 8.44 8.71 -10.35
C VAL A 185 8.07 7.24 -10.57
N LEU A 186 7.14 6.97 -11.50
CA LEU A 186 6.76 5.61 -11.87
C LEU A 186 7.91 4.87 -12.56
N GLY A 187 8.71 5.54 -13.40
CA GLY A 187 9.88 4.98 -14.05
C GLY A 187 10.87 4.35 -13.06
N HIS A 188 11.16 5.03 -11.95
CA HIS A 188 12.01 4.47 -10.89
C HIS A 188 11.45 3.21 -10.23
N ILE A 189 10.12 3.10 -10.10
CA ILE A 189 9.47 1.89 -9.58
C ILE A 189 9.46 0.78 -10.65
N ASP A 190 9.31 1.16 -11.92
CA ASP A 190 9.33 0.24 -13.04
C ASP A 190 10.67 -0.48 -13.17
N GLU A 191 11.77 0.25 -13.07
CA GLU A 191 13.15 -0.25 -13.21
C GLU A 191 13.54 -1.27 -12.13
N LEU A 192 12.85 -1.29 -10.99
CA LEU A 192 13.07 -2.29 -9.93
C LEU A 192 12.87 -3.73 -10.41
N ASN A 193 12.04 -3.94 -11.44
CA ASN A 193 11.72 -5.27 -11.98
C ASN A 193 12.91 -6.01 -12.58
N THR A 194 14.03 -5.32 -12.80
CA THR A 194 15.25 -5.88 -13.39
C THR A 194 16.22 -6.42 -12.32
N LEU A 195 16.04 -6.02 -11.07
CA LEU A 195 16.98 -6.32 -10.00
C LEU A 195 16.85 -7.76 -9.50
N LYS A 196 18.00 -8.33 -9.12
CA LYS A 196 18.10 -9.55 -8.31
C LYS A 196 18.54 -9.19 -6.90
N ALA A 197 17.72 -9.58 -5.93
CA ALA A 197 18.01 -9.32 -4.52
C ALA A 197 18.37 -10.61 -3.76
N VAL A 198 19.26 -10.49 -2.79
CA VAL A 198 19.54 -11.52 -1.79
C VAL A 198 19.14 -11.00 -0.41
N VAL A 199 18.35 -11.76 0.35
CA VAL A 199 18.00 -11.44 1.73
C VAL A 199 18.70 -12.45 2.64
N VAL A 200 19.46 -11.95 3.60
CA VAL A 200 20.13 -12.75 4.63
C VAL A 200 19.62 -12.30 5.99
N GLY A 201 18.93 -13.17 6.72
CA GLY A 201 18.38 -12.81 8.02
C GLY A 201 17.51 -13.87 8.65
N GLU A 202 17.07 -13.61 9.88
CA GLU A 202 16.26 -14.54 10.66
C GLU A 202 14.85 -14.74 10.11
N ALA A 203 14.47 -16.00 9.90
CA ALA A 203 13.08 -16.37 9.62
C ALA A 203 12.27 -16.30 10.92
N ILE A 204 11.22 -15.48 10.92
CA ILE A 204 10.35 -15.29 12.07
C ILE A 204 8.92 -15.65 11.67
N ILE A 205 8.22 -16.37 12.54
CA ILE A 205 6.82 -16.72 12.36
C ILE A 205 6.01 -15.90 13.35
N ASP A 206 5.22 -14.97 12.82
CA ASP A 206 4.35 -14.13 13.64
C ASP A 206 3.00 -14.82 13.80
N GLU A 207 2.60 -15.10 15.05
CA GLU A 207 1.33 -15.75 15.36
C GLU A 207 0.42 -14.76 16.10
N TYR A 208 -0.82 -14.64 15.64
CA TYR A 208 -1.85 -13.81 16.26
C TYR A 208 -2.94 -14.72 16.80
N VAL A 209 -3.00 -14.84 18.13
CA VAL A 209 -4.01 -15.62 18.83
C VAL A 209 -5.11 -14.66 19.29
N PHE A 210 -6.28 -14.73 18.64
CA PHE A 210 -7.40 -13.87 18.99
C PHE A 210 -8.13 -14.40 20.21
N CYS A 211 -8.40 -13.53 21.18
CA CYS A 211 -8.99 -13.91 22.43
C CYS A 211 -10.15 -12.99 22.83
N ASP A 212 -11.11 -13.57 23.55
CA ASP A 212 -12.15 -12.84 24.27
C ASP A 212 -11.85 -12.88 25.78
N ALA A 213 -11.88 -11.73 26.44
CA ALA A 213 -11.73 -11.67 27.89
C ALA A 213 -12.94 -12.29 28.60
N ILE A 214 -12.70 -13.29 29.45
CA ILE A 214 -13.74 -13.97 30.24
C ILE A 214 -13.93 -13.26 31.59
N GLY A 215 -12.87 -12.63 32.10
CA GLY A 215 -12.87 -11.91 33.37
C GLY A 215 -11.62 -12.20 34.18
N LYS A 216 -11.65 -11.87 35.47
CA LYS A 216 -10.53 -12.12 36.39
C LYS A 216 -10.49 -13.59 36.81
N SER A 217 -9.30 -14.19 36.84
CA SER A 217 -9.10 -15.53 37.40
C SER A 217 -9.49 -15.60 38.89
N THR A 218 -10.05 -16.73 39.32
CA THR A 218 -10.47 -16.94 40.72
C THR A 218 -9.31 -17.20 41.67
N LYS A 219 -8.14 -17.62 41.14
CA LYS A 219 -6.97 -18.01 41.95
C LYS A 219 -5.88 -16.95 41.99
N ASP A 220 -5.76 -16.16 40.92
CA ASP A 220 -4.68 -15.19 40.73
C ASP A 220 -5.25 -13.87 40.17
N PRO A 221 -4.59 -12.72 40.41
CA PRO A 221 -5.02 -11.42 39.89
C PRO A 221 -4.66 -11.24 38.41
N VAL A 222 -5.01 -12.23 37.57
CA VAL A 222 -4.73 -12.24 36.13
C VAL A 222 -6.03 -12.22 35.33
N LEU A 223 -5.97 -11.61 34.14
CA LEU A 223 -7.06 -11.66 33.17
C LEU A 223 -7.10 -13.05 32.53
N ALA A 224 -8.24 -13.72 32.61
CA ALA A 224 -8.50 -14.97 31.91
C ALA A 224 -9.14 -14.68 30.55
N CYS A 225 -8.60 -15.31 29.51
CA CYS A 225 -9.00 -15.12 28.13
C CYS A 225 -9.29 -16.46 27.47
N GLN A 226 -10.31 -16.51 26.62
CA GLN A 226 -10.61 -17.67 25.77
C GLN A 226 -10.03 -17.44 24.38
N SER A 227 -9.25 -18.39 23.84
CA SER A 227 -8.82 -18.33 22.45
C SER A 227 -9.99 -18.64 21.50
N THR A 228 -10.09 -17.86 20.43
CA THR A 228 -11.15 -17.93 19.42
C THR A 228 -10.63 -18.30 18.03
N GLY A 229 -9.34 -18.09 17.78
CA GLY A 229 -8.71 -18.37 16.49
C GLY A 229 -7.22 -18.02 16.50
N THR A 230 -6.50 -18.49 15.49
CA THR A 230 -5.09 -18.16 15.30
C THR A 230 -4.81 -17.90 13.84
N GLU A 231 -4.11 -16.82 13.56
CA GLU A 231 -3.56 -16.49 12.25
C GLU A 231 -2.03 -16.49 12.33
N THR A 232 -1.38 -16.93 11.27
CA THR A 232 0.08 -17.07 11.20
C THR A 232 0.59 -16.35 9.96
N PHE A 233 1.64 -15.54 10.14
CA PHE A 233 2.22 -14.71 9.10
C PHE A 233 3.74 -14.91 8.99
N ALA A 234 4.25 -14.71 7.77
CA ALA A 234 5.66 -14.63 7.50
C ALA A 234 6.20 -13.31 8.06
N GLY A 235 7.08 -13.39 9.05
CA GLY A 235 7.77 -12.26 9.68
C GLY A 235 9.27 -12.30 9.40
N GLY A 236 9.98 -11.28 9.88
CA GLY A 236 11.43 -11.26 9.77
C GLY A 236 11.93 -11.14 8.33
N SER A 237 13.01 -11.87 8.02
CA SER A 237 13.54 -11.96 6.65
C SER A 237 12.53 -12.53 5.64
N LEU A 238 11.54 -13.32 6.08
CA LEU A 238 10.49 -13.84 5.19
C LEU A 238 9.60 -12.72 4.65
N ALA A 239 9.23 -11.77 5.50
CA ALA A 239 8.42 -10.61 5.13
C ALA A 239 9.17 -9.69 4.17
N ILE A 240 10.43 -9.38 4.49
CA ILE A 240 11.30 -8.56 3.65
C ILE A 240 11.49 -9.21 2.27
N ALA A 241 11.74 -10.53 2.20
CA ALA A 241 11.86 -11.23 0.93
C ALA A 241 10.58 -11.13 0.08
N ASN A 242 9.40 -11.27 0.69
CA ASN A 242 8.13 -11.11 -0.01
C ASN A 242 7.88 -9.66 -0.47
N HIS A 243 8.25 -8.66 0.34
CA HIS A 243 8.15 -7.26 -0.05
C HIS A 243 9.05 -6.93 -1.25
N LEU A 244 10.30 -7.39 -1.24
CA LEU A 244 11.23 -7.22 -2.37
C LEU A 244 10.72 -7.94 -3.62
N ALA A 245 10.18 -9.15 -3.46
CA ALA A 245 9.65 -9.95 -4.56
C ALA A 245 8.43 -9.31 -5.26
N GLY A 246 7.74 -8.38 -4.60
CA GLY A 246 6.69 -7.56 -5.22
C GLY A 246 7.20 -6.53 -6.23
N PHE A 247 8.52 -6.28 -6.29
CA PHE A 247 9.16 -5.31 -7.17
C PHE A 247 10.30 -5.88 -8.02
N CYS A 248 11.05 -6.88 -7.52
CA CYS A 248 12.24 -7.44 -8.18
C CYS A 248 11.92 -8.58 -9.16
N GLN A 249 12.87 -8.88 -10.06
CA GLN A 249 12.82 -10.06 -10.92
C GLN A 249 12.81 -11.34 -10.08
N GLU A 250 13.76 -11.43 -9.16
CA GLU A 250 14.04 -12.62 -8.37
C GLU A 250 14.62 -12.23 -7.02
N VAL A 251 14.24 -12.98 -5.97
CA VAL A 251 14.75 -12.80 -4.62
C VAL A 251 15.27 -14.12 -4.09
N THR A 252 16.55 -14.20 -3.75
CA THR A 252 17.10 -15.34 -3.00
C THR A 252 17.00 -15.05 -1.51
N LEU A 253 16.34 -15.91 -0.76
CA LEU A 253 16.21 -15.78 0.70
C LEU A 253 17.10 -16.82 1.38
N ILE A 254 18.03 -16.37 2.23
CA ILE A 254 18.90 -17.23 3.04
C ILE A 254 18.56 -17.04 4.51
N CYS A 255 18.00 -18.09 5.12
CA CYS A 255 17.60 -18.10 6.52
C CYS A 255 17.78 -19.50 7.12
N ALA A 256 17.72 -19.59 8.45
CA ALA A 256 17.68 -20.87 9.17
C ALA A 256 16.31 -21.12 9.79
N LEU A 257 15.91 -22.39 9.80
CA LEU A 257 14.76 -22.91 10.54
C LEU A 257 15.24 -23.89 11.60
N GLY A 258 14.59 -23.92 12.76
CA GLY A 258 14.87 -24.89 13.80
C GLY A 258 14.41 -26.30 13.41
N ASP A 259 14.94 -27.36 14.02
CA ASP A 259 14.50 -28.74 13.79
C ASP A 259 13.39 -29.22 14.74
N MET A 260 13.22 -28.60 15.91
CA MET A 260 12.23 -29.01 16.93
C MET A 260 10.79 -28.58 16.56
N ASN A 261 10.65 -27.44 15.89
CA ASN A 261 9.39 -26.93 15.35
C ASN A 261 9.68 -26.18 14.04
N ARG A 262 10.00 -26.93 12.99
CA ARG A 262 10.60 -26.39 11.76
C ARG A 262 9.68 -25.47 10.96
N GLN A 263 8.39 -25.80 10.88
CA GLN A 263 7.37 -25.06 10.14
C GLN A 263 7.71 -24.76 8.66
N GLU A 264 8.57 -25.57 8.02
CA GLU A 264 9.03 -25.34 6.64
C GLU A 264 7.88 -25.33 5.61
N ALA A 265 6.84 -26.16 5.79
CA ALA A 265 5.69 -26.19 4.91
C ALA A 265 4.96 -24.83 4.89
N PHE A 266 4.78 -24.22 6.05
CA PHE A 266 4.21 -22.88 6.17
C PHE A 266 5.11 -21.84 5.48
N VAL A 267 6.41 -21.85 5.78
CA VAL A 267 7.37 -20.91 5.19
C VAL A 267 7.31 -20.96 3.67
N ARG A 268 7.40 -22.16 3.07
CA ARG A 268 7.32 -22.30 1.60
C ARG A 268 5.98 -21.84 1.03
N SER A 269 4.87 -22.08 1.73
CA SER A 269 3.55 -21.66 1.28
C SER A 269 3.32 -20.14 1.38
N ALA A 270 4.02 -19.47 2.29
CA ALA A 270 3.88 -18.05 2.54
C ALA A 270 4.76 -17.18 1.62
N LEU A 271 5.73 -17.78 0.93
CA LEU A 271 6.64 -17.06 0.04
C LEU A 271 6.05 -16.87 -1.37
N LEU A 272 6.33 -15.71 -1.97
CA LEU A 272 5.93 -15.43 -3.35
C LEU A 272 6.69 -16.33 -4.36
N PRO A 273 6.12 -16.61 -5.55
CA PRO A 273 6.68 -17.59 -6.49
C PRO A 273 8.10 -17.28 -7.00
N ASN A 274 8.49 -16.00 -7.02
CA ASN A 274 9.82 -15.54 -7.43
C ASN A 274 10.82 -15.42 -6.26
N VAL A 275 10.44 -15.86 -5.05
CA VAL A 275 11.38 -16.03 -3.94
C VAL A 275 11.97 -17.44 -3.98
N LYS A 276 13.30 -17.54 -4.02
CA LYS A 276 14.07 -18.79 -3.95
C LYS A 276 14.65 -18.97 -2.55
N PRO A 277 14.02 -19.78 -1.67
CA PRO A 277 14.49 -19.95 -0.31
C PRO A 277 15.60 -21.01 -0.19
N ILE A 278 16.72 -20.63 0.42
CA ILE A 278 17.76 -21.49 0.96
C ILE A 278 17.52 -21.63 2.47
N LEU A 279 16.85 -22.73 2.86
CA LEU A 279 16.39 -22.98 4.23
C LEU A 279 17.36 -23.88 4.99
N LEU A 280 18.29 -23.27 5.72
CA LEU A 280 19.25 -23.98 6.57
C LEU A 280 18.56 -24.55 7.82
N THR A 281 19.27 -25.42 8.54
CA THR A 281 18.76 -26.07 9.75
C THR A 281 19.61 -25.68 10.95
N GLN A 282 18.97 -25.11 11.97
CA GLN A 282 19.54 -24.95 13.32
C GLN A 282 19.11 -26.14 14.19
N LYS A 283 20.08 -26.92 14.67
CA LYS A 283 19.82 -28.17 15.40
C LYS A 283 19.38 -27.94 16.83
N ASN A 284 18.48 -28.77 17.36
CA ASN A 284 17.97 -28.65 18.73
C ASN A 284 17.44 -27.24 19.06
N ALA A 285 16.76 -26.60 18.11
CA ALA A 285 16.18 -25.28 18.27
C ALA A 285 14.79 -25.24 17.63
N PRO A 286 13.85 -24.43 18.14
CA PRO A 286 12.62 -24.10 17.43
C PRO A 286 12.89 -23.07 16.33
N THR A 287 12.07 -23.05 15.28
CA THR A 287 12.00 -21.86 14.40
C THR A 287 11.47 -20.69 15.23
N ILE A 288 12.06 -19.50 15.06
CA ILE A 288 11.71 -18.32 15.86
C ILE A 288 10.23 -18.00 15.64
N SER A 289 9.44 -18.07 16.71
CA SER A 289 8.04 -17.66 16.70
C SER A 289 7.79 -16.51 17.67
N LYS A 290 6.97 -15.54 17.23
CA LYS A 290 6.52 -14.40 18.02
C LYS A 290 5.00 -14.44 18.11
N ARG A 291 4.49 -14.96 19.22
CA ARG A 291 3.06 -15.17 19.44
C ARG A 291 2.44 -14.03 20.23
N ARG A 292 1.45 -13.36 19.64
CA ARG A 292 0.73 -12.22 20.20
C ARG A 292 -0.70 -12.61 20.51
N TYR A 293 -1.10 -12.46 21.76
CA TYR A 293 -2.50 -12.60 22.17
C TYR A 293 -3.20 -11.27 21.99
N VAL A 294 -4.25 -11.25 21.18
CA VAL A 294 -4.95 -10.03 20.76
C VAL A 294 -6.40 -10.11 21.16
N ASP A 295 -6.90 -9.09 21.87
CA ASP A 295 -8.30 -8.98 22.18
C ASP A 295 -9.13 -8.78 20.90
N ARG A 296 -10.12 -9.64 20.65
CA ARG A 296 -10.85 -9.66 19.38
C ARG A 296 -11.67 -8.40 19.14
N TYR A 297 -12.20 -7.78 20.19
CA TYR A 297 -13.06 -6.62 20.05
C TYR A 297 -12.25 -5.33 19.89
N THR A 298 -11.31 -5.08 20.78
CA THR A 298 -10.50 -3.85 20.81
C THR A 298 -9.26 -3.91 19.94
N GLN A 299 -8.86 -5.09 19.46
CA GLN A 299 -7.61 -5.36 18.76
C GLN A 299 -6.35 -5.02 19.59
N ALA A 300 -6.50 -4.87 20.91
CA ALA A 300 -5.38 -4.60 21.80
C ALA A 300 -4.51 -5.86 22.00
N LYS A 301 -3.19 -5.70 21.92
CA LYS A 301 -2.22 -6.76 22.23
C LYS A 301 -2.11 -6.91 23.76
N LEU A 302 -2.46 -8.10 24.26
CA LEU A 302 -2.51 -8.42 25.69
C LEU A 302 -1.19 -9.01 26.20
N LEU A 303 -0.55 -9.86 25.40
CA LEU A 303 0.67 -10.59 25.75
C LEU A 303 1.45 -10.96 24.48
N GLU A 304 2.77 -10.95 24.56
CA GLU A 304 3.66 -11.46 23.52
C GLU A 304 4.58 -12.53 24.12
N ILE A 305 4.72 -13.68 23.45
CA ILE A 305 5.57 -14.80 23.85
C ILE A 305 6.54 -15.12 22.70
N TYR A 306 7.81 -15.32 23.04
CA TYR A 306 8.86 -15.70 22.10
C TYR A 306 9.19 -17.18 22.31
N GLU A 307 9.23 -17.94 21.22
CA GLU A 307 9.80 -19.29 21.20
C GLU A 307 11.01 -19.25 20.26
N MET A 308 12.22 -19.26 20.81
CA MET A 308 13.46 -19.06 20.07
C MET A 308 14.69 -19.64 20.79
N ASP A 309 15.78 -19.80 20.05
CA ASP A 309 17.13 -20.05 20.57
C ASP A 309 18.07 -19.01 19.94
N ASP A 310 18.53 -18.06 20.75
CA ASP A 310 19.32 -16.88 20.34
C ASP A 310 20.82 -17.14 20.26
N ARG A 311 21.25 -18.40 20.41
CA ARG A 311 22.66 -18.76 20.32
C ARG A 311 23.22 -18.46 18.92
N PRO A 312 24.46 -17.97 18.82
CA PRO A 312 25.13 -17.86 17.53
C PRO A 312 25.25 -19.22 16.83
N LEU A 313 25.06 -19.25 15.51
CA LEU A 313 25.36 -20.43 14.69
C LEU A 313 26.84 -20.81 14.82
N LYS A 314 27.13 -22.12 14.85
CA LYS A 314 28.50 -22.62 15.05
C LYS A 314 28.80 -23.85 14.19
N GLY A 315 30.09 -24.07 13.94
CA GLY A 315 30.57 -25.26 13.25
C GLY A 315 29.96 -25.41 11.86
N GLY A 316 29.44 -26.60 11.54
CA GLY A 316 28.87 -26.88 10.22
C GLY A 316 27.63 -26.06 9.85
N GLU A 317 26.87 -25.55 10.83
CA GLU A 317 25.71 -24.67 10.57
C GLU A 317 26.18 -23.31 10.03
N GLU A 318 27.23 -22.73 10.65
CA GLU A 318 27.84 -21.47 10.21
C GLU A 318 28.54 -21.65 8.86
N THR A 319 29.26 -22.76 8.64
CA THR A 319 29.90 -23.03 7.34
C THR A 319 28.89 -23.12 6.20
N ALA A 320 27.79 -23.85 6.38
CA ALA A 320 26.75 -23.96 5.34
C ALA A 320 26.10 -22.60 5.01
N LEU A 321 25.96 -21.72 6.02
CA LEU A 321 25.47 -20.36 5.81
C LEU A 321 26.47 -19.51 5.01
N LEU A 322 27.75 -19.57 5.37
CA LEU A 322 28.79 -18.82 4.66
C LEU A 322 28.89 -19.24 3.18
N ASP A 323 28.83 -20.54 2.90
CA ASP A 323 28.85 -21.07 1.54
C ASP A 323 27.63 -20.59 0.74
N ALA A 324 26.43 -20.67 1.31
CA ALA A 324 25.21 -20.20 0.68
C ALA A 324 25.24 -18.68 0.37
N ILE A 325 25.76 -17.87 1.30
CA ILE A 325 25.94 -16.43 1.09
C ILE A 325 26.92 -16.19 -0.05
N TYR A 326 28.09 -16.82 -0.01
CA TYR A 326 29.15 -16.62 -1.00
C TYR A 326 28.70 -16.96 -2.42
N GLU A 327 27.92 -18.03 -2.59
CA GLU A 327 27.35 -18.40 -3.89
C GLU A 327 26.29 -17.40 -4.37
N SER A 328 25.45 -16.89 -3.46
CA SER A 328 24.28 -16.09 -3.82
C SER A 328 24.59 -14.61 -4.07
N VAL A 329 25.52 -14.02 -3.31
CA VAL A 329 25.77 -12.56 -3.37
C VAL A 329 26.51 -12.09 -4.62
N ARG A 330 27.21 -12.99 -5.32
CA ARG A 330 28.03 -12.67 -6.51
C ARG A 330 27.22 -12.13 -7.68
N ASP A 331 26.03 -12.68 -7.89
CA ASP A 331 25.13 -12.32 -9.00
C ASP A 331 24.00 -11.39 -8.56
N ALA A 332 24.04 -10.91 -7.30
CA ALA A 332 23.01 -10.05 -6.74
C ALA A 332 23.32 -8.57 -7.00
N ASP A 333 22.29 -7.81 -7.38
CA ASP A 333 22.39 -6.36 -7.50
C ASP A 333 22.29 -5.71 -6.11
N VAL A 334 21.48 -6.30 -5.22
CA VAL A 334 21.21 -5.80 -3.87
C VAL A 334 21.27 -6.95 -2.88
N THR A 335 22.10 -6.83 -1.84
CA THR A 335 22.10 -7.74 -0.68
C THR A 335 21.53 -7.02 0.53
N VAL A 336 20.55 -7.64 1.17
CA VAL A 336 19.83 -7.14 2.34
C VAL A 336 20.21 -7.96 3.57
N ALA A 337 20.80 -7.32 4.57
CA ALA A 337 21.01 -7.88 5.89
C ALA A 337 19.82 -7.48 6.80
N ALA A 338 18.92 -8.43 7.00
CA ALA A 338 17.73 -8.29 7.84
C ALA A 338 18.03 -8.86 9.23
N ASP A 339 18.55 -8.01 10.12
CA ASP A 339 19.21 -8.43 11.35
C ASP A 339 18.33 -8.22 12.58
N TYR A 340 17.71 -9.29 13.05
CA TYR A 340 16.84 -9.28 14.23
C TYR A 340 17.60 -9.66 15.51
N GLY A 341 18.92 -9.85 15.45
CA GLY A 341 19.78 -10.06 16.61
C GLY A 341 19.49 -11.34 17.38
N HIS A 342 19.17 -12.44 16.68
CA HIS A 342 18.90 -13.75 17.29
C HIS A 342 19.96 -14.81 16.91
N GLY A 343 21.21 -14.37 16.67
CA GLY A 343 22.36 -15.27 16.52
C GLY A 343 22.63 -15.80 15.10
N PHE A 344 21.79 -15.46 14.11
CA PHE A 344 21.99 -15.88 12.72
C PHE A 344 23.13 -15.12 12.04
N LEU A 345 23.20 -13.80 12.25
CA LEU A 345 24.24 -12.93 11.70
C LEU A 345 25.43 -12.86 12.68
N THR A 346 26.25 -13.91 12.65
CA THR A 346 27.51 -13.96 13.41
C THR A 346 28.54 -12.96 12.86
N SER A 347 29.62 -12.72 13.61
CA SER A 347 30.69 -11.83 13.15
C SER A 347 31.28 -12.26 11.80
N LYS A 348 31.46 -13.57 11.57
CA LYS A 348 31.98 -14.08 10.29
C LYS A 348 30.98 -13.85 9.15
N VAL A 349 29.69 -14.04 9.42
CA VAL A 349 28.64 -13.80 8.43
C VAL A 349 28.59 -12.32 8.05
N ILE A 350 28.64 -11.43 9.06
CA ILE A 350 28.71 -9.97 8.85
C ILE A 350 29.95 -9.60 8.04
N ASP A 351 31.12 -10.16 8.36
CA ASP A 351 32.36 -9.91 7.63
C ASP A 351 32.24 -10.37 6.17
N THR A 352 31.68 -11.55 5.92
CA THR A 352 31.42 -12.06 4.56
C THR A 352 30.48 -11.15 3.79
N LEU A 353 29.37 -10.69 4.39
CA LEU A 353 28.45 -9.74 3.75
C LEU A 353 29.18 -8.44 3.40
N CYS A 354 29.97 -7.90 4.33
CA CYS A 354 30.74 -6.68 4.11
C CYS A 354 31.80 -6.85 3.01
N ASN A 355 32.38 -8.05 2.84
CA ASN A 355 33.42 -8.32 1.85
C ASN A 355 32.87 -8.61 0.45
N GLU A 356 31.78 -9.37 0.36
CA GLU A 356 31.35 -10.00 -0.90
C GLU A 356 30.15 -9.28 -1.54
N ALA A 357 29.31 -8.60 -0.76
CA ALA A 357 28.13 -7.91 -1.32
C ALA A 357 28.55 -6.68 -2.13
N ARG A 358 28.09 -6.60 -3.39
CA ARG A 358 28.27 -5.42 -4.26
C ARG A 358 27.56 -4.19 -3.73
N PHE A 359 26.33 -4.37 -3.24
CA PHE A 359 25.55 -3.37 -2.54
C PHE A 359 24.94 -4.03 -1.30
N LEU A 360 25.19 -3.47 -0.11
CA LEU A 360 24.77 -4.00 1.17
C LEU A 360 23.83 -3.01 1.87
N ALA A 361 22.55 -3.35 1.89
CA ALA A 361 21.52 -2.68 2.65
C ALA A 361 21.35 -3.36 4.03
N ILE A 362 21.36 -2.58 5.11
CA ILE A 362 21.39 -3.10 6.48
C ILE A 362 20.19 -2.55 7.26
N ASN A 363 19.49 -3.44 7.95
CA ASN A 363 18.52 -3.09 8.98
C ASN A 363 18.79 -3.93 10.23
N THR A 364 19.27 -3.28 11.29
CA THR A 364 19.45 -3.91 12.61
C THR A 364 18.32 -3.55 13.53
N GLN A 365 17.47 -4.52 13.84
CA GLN A 365 16.31 -4.29 14.67
C GLN A 365 16.57 -4.52 16.15
N SER A 366 16.03 -3.59 16.95
CA SER A 366 15.95 -3.74 18.40
C SER A 366 14.58 -4.29 18.78
N ASN A 367 14.55 -5.44 19.42
CA ASN A 367 13.33 -6.09 19.92
C ASN A 367 13.46 -6.43 21.41
N ALA A 368 12.39 -6.99 22.00
CA ALA A 368 12.35 -7.26 23.44
C ALA A 368 13.46 -8.23 23.90
N GLY A 369 13.89 -9.14 23.02
CA GLY A 369 14.91 -10.15 23.32
C GLY A 369 16.35 -9.64 23.23
N ASN A 370 16.62 -8.55 22.51
CA ASN A 370 17.99 -8.10 22.21
C ASN A 370 18.25 -6.61 22.49
N ARG A 371 17.32 -5.91 23.14
CA ARG A 371 17.34 -4.44 23.26
C ARG A 371 18.67 -3.91 23.77
N GLY A 372 19.40 -3.18 22.91
CA GLY A 372 20.73 -2.63 23.23
C GLY A 372 21.93 -3.51 22.86
N PHE A 373 21.70 -4.69 22.31
CA PHE A 373 22.72 -5.69 21.98
C PHE A 373 22.81 -6.02 20.48
N ASN A 374 21.99 -5.37 19.65
CA ASN A 374 22.04 -5.51 18.19
C ASN A 374 22.38 -4.17 17.49
N PRO A 375 23.55 -3.56 17.79
CA PRO A 375 23.94 -2.28 17.19
C PRO A 375 24.28 -2.43 15.70
N VAL A 376 24.06 -1.37 14.93
CA VAL A 376 24.46 -1.34 13.51
C VAL A 376 25.98 -1.23 13.36
N SER A 377 26.68 -0.67 14.35
CA SER A 377 28.14 -0.50 14.33
C SER A 377 28.94 -1.81 14.35
N LYS A 378 28.28 -2.97 14.47
CA LYS A 378 28.93 -4.27 14.28
C LYS A 378 29.25 -4.56 12.82
N TYR A 379 28.59 -3.86 11.89
CA TYR A 379 28.92 -3.87 10.47
C TYR A 379 30.04 -2.86 10.22
N ARG A 380 31.13 -3.31 9.59
CA ARG A 380 32.26 -2.43 9.25
C ARG A 380 31.93 -1.45 8.13
N ARG A 381 31.03 -1.85 7.22
CA ARG A 381 30.54 -1.04 6.10
C ARG A 381 29.07 -1.31 5.82
N GLY A 382 28.42 -0.39 5.14
CA GLY A 382 27.16 -0.57 4.45
C GLY A 382 27.07 0.40 3.27
N ASP A 383 26.27 0.07 2.26
CA ASP A 383 25.95 1.04 1.21
C ASP A 383 24.67 1.82 1.56
N TYR A 384 23.77 1.19 2.32
CA TYR A 384 22.55 1.80 2.80
C TYR A 384 22.17 1.25 4.18
N VAL A 385 21.81 2.12 5.12
CA VAL A 385 21.34 1.73 6.45
C VAL A 385 19.96 2.31 6.70
N CYS A 386 18.98 1.48 7.02
CA CYS A 386 17.65 1.93 7.43
C CYS A 386 17.41 1.52 8.88
N LEU A 387 17.11 2.47 9.75
CA LEU A 387 16.84 2.24 11.17
C LEU A 387 15.57 2.97 11.61
N ALA A 388 14.93 2.51 12.66
CA ALA A 388 13.92 3.29 13.36
C ALA A 388 14.57 4.27 14.33
N GLN A 389 13.93 5.42 14.58
CA GLN A 389 14.47 6.46 15.45
C GLN A 389 14.93 5.93 16.82
N HIS A 390 14.18 5.01 17.42
CA HIS A 390 14.55 4.41 18.70
C HIS A 390 15.79 3.51 18.63
N GLU A 391 16.11 2.91 17.47
CA GLU A 391 17.32 2.10 17.26
C GLU A 391 18.53 3.01 17.14
N VAL A 392 18.38 4.15 16.45
CA VAL A 392 19.39 5.21 16.41
C VAL A 392 19.69 5.74 17.83
N SER A 393 18.66 5.96 18.66
CA SER A 393 18.83 6.34 20.07
C SER A 393 19.56 5.28 20.90
N ILE A 394 19.27 3.98 20.66
CA ILE A 394 19.92 2.87 21.35
C ILE A 394 21.40 2.77 20.94
N GLU A 395 21.67 2.86 19.64
CA GLU A 395 23.02 2.85 19.05
C GLU A 395 23.88 3.96 19.66
N THR A 396 23.39 5.20 19.62
CA THR A 396 24.10 6.38 20.15
C THR A 396 24.12 6.44 21.67
N ARG A 397 23.26 5.68 22.35
CA ARG A 397 22.99 5.76 23.80
C ARG A 397 22.46 7.13 24.24
N MET A 398 21.76 7.82 23.35
CA MET A 398 21.18 9.14 23.59
C MET A 398 19.65 9.07 23.48
N ARG A 399 18.95 9.46 24.55
CA ARG A 399 17.48 9.34 24.64
C ARG A 399 16.74 10.49 23.96
N ASP A 400 17.24 11.71 24.14
CA ASP A 400 16.53 12.95 23.80
C ASP A 400 17.23 13.74 22.67
N GLY A 401 18.08 13.07 21.88
CA GLY A 401 18.81 13.70 20.78
C GLY A 401 17.93 13.87 19.54
N GLU A 402 18.17 14.95 18.80
CA GLU A 402 17.53 15.19 17.50
C GLU A 402 18.02 14.16 16.48
N PRO A 403 17.14 13.57 15.64
CA PRO A 403 17.54 12.49 14.73
C PRO A 403 18.72 12.83 13.80
N ARG A 404 18.90 14.10 13.44
CA ARG A 404 20.03 14.56 12.61
C ARG A 404 21.35 14.44 13.37
N ASP A 405 21.41 15.00 14.58
CA ASP A 405 22.58 14.92 15.46
C ASP A 405 22.96 13.47 15.78
N LEU A 406 21.95 12.62 15.99
CA LEU A 406 22.17 11.20 16.24
C LEU A 406 22.72 10.47 15.01
N LEU A 407 22.30 10.85 13.80
CA LEU A 407 22.85 10.28 12.57
C LEU A 407 24.31 10.70 12.36
N ASP A 408 24.67 11.95 12.65
CA ASP A 408 26.06 12.42 12.57
C ASP A 408 27.00 11.57 13.44
N GLU A 409 26.55 11.15 14.62
CA GLU A 409 27.28 10.21 15.49
C GLU A 409 27.39 8.80 14.89
N ILE A 410 26.32 8.28 14.26
CA ILE A 410 26.33 6.94 13.65
C ILE A 410 27.24 6.89 12.43
N THR A 411 27.28 7.94 11.61
CA THR A 411 28.14 8.01 10.42
C THR A 411 29.63 7.89 10.74
N GLN A 412 30.03 8.12 12.00
CA GLN A 412 31.40 7.95 12.48
C GLN A 412 31.71 6.51 12.95
N ARG A 413 30.68 5.67 13.13
CA ARG A 413 30.78 4.32 13.70
C ARG A 413 30.70 3.20 12.67
N ILE A 414 30.18 3.49 11.49
CA ILE A 414 30.07 2.57 10.35
C ILE A 414 30.49 3.30 9.08
N ASP A 415 31.24 2.62 8.21
CA ASP A 415 31.57 3.13 6.86
C ASP A 415 30.33 3.00 5.96
N CYS A 416 29.44 3.99 6.02
CA CYS A 416 28.23 4.08 5.22
C CYS A 416 27.95 5.54 4.92
N ASP A 417 27.56 5.83 3.68
CA ASP A 417 27.32 7.20 3.22
C ASP A 417 25.82 7.53 3.08
N GLN A 418 24.92 6.54 3.18
CA GLN A 418 23.48 6.70 2.93
C GLN A 418 22.62 6.06 4.03
N PHE A 419 21.72 6.84 4.62
CA PHE A 419 20.89 6.43 5.75
C PHE A 419 19.42 6.84 5.59
N THR A 420 18.54 6.01 6.12
CA THR A 420 17.13 6.36 6.37
C THR A 420 16.80 6.11 7.84
N VAL A 421 16.11 7.06 8.46
CA VAL A 421 15.54 6.94 9.79
C VAL A 421 14.02 7.01 9.69
N THR A 422 13.34 5.93 10.07
CA THR A 422 11.88 5.91 10.16
C THR A 422 11.43 6.53 11.48
N ARG A 423 10.46 7.46 11.40
CA ARG A 423 9.96 8.27 12.54
C ARG A 423 8.46 8.08 12.76
N GLY A 424 7.93 6.91 12.37
CA GLY A 424 6.50 6.58 12.50
C GLY A 424 5.62 7.64 11.81
N LYS A 425 4.74 8.28 12.59
CA LYS A 425 3.81 9.31 12.06
C LYS A 425 4.51 10.54 11.46
N PHE A 426 5.77 10.79 11.79
CA PHE A 426 6.56 11.90 11.26
C PHE A 426 7.26 11.56 9.93
N GLY A 427 7.02 10.36 9.38
CA GLY A 427 7.57 9.92 8.10
C GLY A 427 9.02 9.45 8.20
N THR A 428 9.85 9.86 7.25
CA THR A 428 11.25 9.44 7.14
C THR A 428 12.20 10.65 7.09
N LEU A 429 13.38 10.45 7.65
CA LEU A 429 14.53 11.34 7.51
C LEU A 429 15.62 10.58 6.76
N HIS A 430 16.06 11.11 5.64
CA HIS A 430 17.12 10.54 4.83
C HIS A 430 18.39 11.38 4.96
N TYR A 431 19.54 10.75 4.88
CA TYR A 431 20.85 11.39 4.87
C TYR A 431 21.73 10.75 3.80
N GLU A 432 22.39 11.59 3.01
CA GLU A 432 23.45 11.18 2.11
C GLU A 432 24.65 12.12 2.24
N LYS A 433 25.84 11.53 2.35
CA LYS A 433 27.08 12.29 2.43
C LYS A 433 27.27 13.14 1.16
N GLY A 434 27.44 14.44 1.36
CA GLY A 434 27.59 15.42 0.28
C GLY A 434 26.28 16.01 -0.23
N ALA A 435 25.14 15.32 -0.08
CA ALA A 435 23.81 15.84 -0.43
C ALA A 435 23.05 16.38 0.79
N GLY A 436 23.36 15.92 2.00
CA GLY A 436 22.74 16.36 3.25
C GLY A 436 21.47 15.60 3.58
N TYR A 437 20.50 16.27 4.20
CA TYR A 437 19.28 15.65 4.71
C TYR A 437 18.06 15.91 3.82
N THR A 438 17.22 14.88 3.65
CA THR A 438 15.91 15.00 3.01
C THR A 438 14.84 14.46 3.96
N GLU A 439 13.83 15.27 4.26
CA GLU A 439 12.69 14.85 5.08
C GLU A 439 11.44 14.65 4.23
N VAL A 440 10.75 13.54 4.45
CA VAL A 440 9.50 13.22 3.78
C VAL A 440 8.46 12.84 4.83
N PRO A 441 7.29 13.51 4.86
CA PRO A 441 6.26 13.22 5.85
C PRO A 441 5.58 11.87 5.58
N SER A 442 4.96 11.29 6.61
CA SER A 442 4.14 10.08 6.44
C SER A 442 2.84 10.45 5.73
N PHE A 443 2.30 9.56 4.88
CA PHE A 443 1.00 9.74 4.22
C PHE A 443 -0.05 8.72 4.69
N ALA A 444 0.20 8.04 5.82
CA ALA A 444 -0.74 7.11 6.42
C ALA A 444 -1.94 7.85 7.02
N THR A 445 -3.14 7.56 6.54
CA THR A 445 -4.39 8.17 7.02
C THR A 445 -5.11 7.32 8.07
N GLN A 446 -4.84 6.01 8.10
CA GLN A 446 -5.39 5.06 9.06
C GLN A 446 -4.29 4.10 9.54
N VAL A 447 -4.37 3.68 10.80
CA VAL A 447 -3.39 2.78 11.42
C VAL A 447 -4.15 1.70 12.19
N SER A 448 -4.02 0.45 11.76
CA SER A 448 -4.58 -0.74 12.40
C SER A 448 -3.49 -1.49 13.17
N ASP A 449 -2.45 -1.96 12.49
CA ASP A 449 -1.24 -2.55 13.10
C ASP A 449 0.00 -1.79 12.64
N ARG A 450 1.07 -1.79 13.44
CA ARG A 450 2.36 -1.16 13.07
C ARG A 450 3.45 -2.19 12.76
N VAL A 451 3.16 -3.47 12.98
CA VAL A 451 4.08 -4.58 12.72
C VAL A 451 4.39 -4.64 11.22
N GLY A 452 5.66 -4.80 10.87
CA GLY A 452 6.12 -4.93 9.48
C GLY A 452 6.22 -3.63 8.68
N ALA A 453 5.72 -2.49 9.19
CA ALA A 453 5.80 -1.22 8.46
C ALA A 453 7.25 -0.76 8.21
N GLY A 454 8.14 -0.97 9.19
CA GLY A 454 9.57 -0.69 9.02
C GLY A 454 10.24 -1.61 8.00
N ASP A 455 9.89 -2.89 7.99
CA ASP A 455 10.39 -3.90 7.05
C ASP A 455 10.01 -3.55 5.60
N ALA A 456 8.77 -3.09 5.40
CA ALA A 456 8.26 -2.61 4.12
C ALA A 456 8.97 -1.34 3.62
N VAL A 457 9.16 -0.35 4.51
CA VAL A 457 9.93 0.86 4.18
C VAL A 457 11.34 0.47 3.78
N PHE A 458 12.01 -0.36 4.58
CA PHE A 458 13.37 -0.81 4.32
C PHE A 458 13.49 -1.58 3.00
N ALA A 459 12.59 -2.53 2.73
CA ALA A 459 12.59 -3.31 1.50
C ALA A 459 12.54 -2.41 0.26
N LEU A 460 11.53 -1.54 0.15
CA LEU A 460 11.37 -0.70 -1.04
C LEU A 460 12.48 0.35 -1.18
N THR A 461 12.87 0.99 -0.08
CA THR A 461 13.93 2.01 -0.11
C THR A 461 15.29 1.41 -0.44
N SER A 462 15.58 0.17 0.00
CA SER A 462 16.86 -0.48 -0.33
C SER A 462 17.07 -0.66 -1.84
N LEU A 463 16.00 -0.97 -2.58
CA LEU A 463 16.03 -1.12 -4.04
C LEU A 463 16.21 0.23 -4.74
N LEU A 464 15.46 1.24 -4.31
CA LEU A 464 15.52 2.58 -4.91
C LEU A 464 16.88 3.26 -4.67
N VAL A 465 17.44 3.12 -3.47
CA VAL A 465 18.77 3.66 -3.15
C VAL A 465 19.85 2.94 -3.96
N ALA A 466 19.75 1.62 -4.15
CA ALA A 466 20.67 0.87 -5.01
C ALA A 466 20.66 1.33 -6.48
N GLN A 467 19.50 1.79 -6.97
CA GLN A 467 19.36 2.41 -8.29
C GLN A 467 19.67 3.91 -8.32
N LYS A 468 20.05 4.50 -7.18
CA LYS A 468 20.36 5.93 -7.03
C LYS A 468 19.16 6.84 -7.36
N ALA A 469 17.95 6.40 -7.01
CA ALA A 469 16.76 7.23 -7.13
C ALA A 469 16.87 8.49 -6.23
N PRO A 470 16.30 9.63 -6.63
CA PRO A 470 16.26 10.83 -5.80
C PRO A 470 15.64 10.59 -4.41
N TRP A 471 16.20 11.21 -3.36
CA TRP A 471 15.80 10.95 -1.97
C TRP A 471 14.36 11.30 -1.61
N ASP A 472 13.77 12.27 -2.30
CA ASP A 472 12.36 12.60 -2.13
C ASP A 472 11.45 11.55 -2.78
N ILE A 473 11.86 10.94 -3.90
CA ILE A 473 11.19 9.76 -4.49
C ILE A 473 11.35 8.54 -3.57
N VAL A 474 12.58 8.28 -3.08
CA VAL A 474 12.85 7.22 -2.09
C VAL A 474 11.96 7.37 -0.87
N GLY A 475 11.87 8.59 -0.32
CA GLY A 475 11.06 8.88 0.84
C GLY A 475 9.56 8.81 0.57
N LEU A 476 9.08 9.27 -0.59
CA LEU A 476 7.67 9.12 -0.95
C LEU A 476 7.29 7.64 -1.04
N ALA A 477 8.01 6.87 -1.86
CA ALA A 477 7.75 5.46 -2.07
C ALA A 477 7.87 4.67 -0.75
N GLY A 478 8.90 4.94 0.05
CA GLY A 478 9.09 4.34 1.37
C GLY A 478 7.94 4.63 2.33
N ASN A 479 7.51 5.89 2.45
CA ASN A 479 6.38 6.25 3.31
C ASN A 479 5.05 5.65 2.83
N LEU A 480 4.86 5.50 1.52
CA LEU A 480 3.72 4.79 0.96
C LEU A 480 3.76 3.31 1.29
N ALA A 481 4.91 2.64 1.17
CA ALA A 481 5.09 1.25 1.59
C ALA A 481 4.72 1.06 3.06
N GLY A 482 5.23 1.92 3.95
CA GLY A 482 4.84 1.93 5.36
C GLY A 482 3.34 2.16 5.57
N ALA A 483 2.74 3.10 4.85
CA ALA A 483 1.31 3.41 4.93
C ALA A 483 0.41 2.22 4.52
N HIS A 484 0.81 1.47 3.50
CA HIS A 484 0.09 0.27 3.07
C HIS A 484 0.17 -0.87 4.09
N MET A 485 1.30 -1.02 4.78
CA MET A 485 1.42 -2.06 5.80
C MET A 485 0.61 -1.74 7.05
N VAL A 486 0.54 -0.47 7.45
CA VAL A 486 -0.14 -0.14 8.71
C VAL A 486 -1.67 -0.31 8.65
N THR A 487 -2.26 -0.46 7.46
CA THR A 487 -3.69 -0.71 7.30
C THR A 487 -4.07 -2.19 7.42
N GLU A 488 -3.10 -3.09 7.30
CA GLU A 488 -3.30 -4.53 7.34
C GLU A 488 -2.88 -5.12 8.70
N LEU A 489 -3.43 -6.29 9.05
CA LEU A 489 -2.99 -7.02 10.24
C LEU A 489 -1.71 -7.80 9.93
N GLY A 490 -0.61 -7.47 10.59
CA GLY A 490 0.69 -8.10 10.38
C GLY A 490 1.13 -8.03 8.90
N ASN A 491 1.88 -9.04 8.45
CA ASN A 491 2.36 -9.14 7.06
C ASN A 491 1.42 -9.95 6.17
N ARG A 492 0.10 -9.76 6.31
CA ARG A 492 -0.92 -10.54 5.58
C ARG A 492 -0.79 -10.42 4.06
N VAL A 493 -0.60 -9.19 3.58
CA VAL A 493 -0.47 -8.88 2.14
C VAL A 493 0.90 -8.25 1.93
N PRO A 494 1.78 -8.86 1.11
CA PRO A 494 3.05 -8.24 0.80
C PRO A 494 2.84 -7.01 -0.10
N LEU A 495 3.77 -6.08 -0.05
CA LEU A 495 3.83 -4.99 -1.01
C LEU A 495 3.84 -5.53 -2.44
N THR A 496 3.09 -4.86 -3.30
CA THR A 496 3.14 -5.09 -4.74
C THR A 496 3.19 -3.75 -5.45
N LYS A 497 3.71 -3.77 -6.68
CA LYS A 497 3.89 -2.57 -7.50
C LYS A 497 2.60 -1.79 -7.76
N ILE A 498 1.54 -2.47 -8.21
CA ILE A 498 0.30 -1.81 -8.67
C ILE A 498 -0.37 -0.91 -7.60
N PRO A 499 -0.57 -1.35 -6.34
CA PRO A 499 -1.12 -0.48 -5.30
C PRO A 499 -0.28 0.77 -5.05
N ILE A 500 1.06 0.64 -5.02
CA ILE A 500 1.97 1.76 -4.80
C ILE A 500 1.90 2.76 -5.94
N GLU A 501 1.93 2.30 -7.20
CA GLU A 501 1.80 3.16 -8.38
C GLU A 501 0.48 3.93 -8.40
N LYS A 502 -0.63 3.24 -8.11
CA LYS A 502 -1.95 3.88 -8.00
C LYS A 502 -1.96 4.96 -6.93
N HIS A 503 -1.28 4.74 -5.80
CA HIS A 503 -1.18 5.70 -4.73
C HIS A 503 -0.31 6.90 -5.16
N ILE A 504 0.83 6.67 -5.79
CA ILE A 504 1.68 7.73 -6.37
C ILE A 504 0.86 8.59 -7.35
N VAL A 505 0.20 7.98 -8.33
CA VAL A 505 -0.66 8.69 -9.30
C VAL A 505 -1.77 9.48 -8.61
N SER A 506 -2.32 8.98 -7.50
CA SER A 506 -3.31 9.71 -6.72
C SER A 506 -2.73 10.93 -6.01
N LEU A 507 -1.50 10.83 -5.49
CA LEU A 507 -0.82 11.94 -4.83
C LEU A 507 -0.25 12.96 -5.81
N MET A 508 0.01 12.58 -7.06
CA MET A 508 0.54 13.48 -8.09
C MET A 508 -0.54 14.30 -8.83
N LYS A 509 -1.83 14.00 -8.63
CA LYS A 509 -2.97 14.76 -9.17
C LYS A 509 -3.40 15.89 -8.24
#